data_AF-A0A926EAJ3-F1
#
_entry.id   AF-A0A926EAJ3-F1
#
_cell.length_a   1.000
_cell.length_b   1.000
_cell.length_c   1.000
_cell.angle_alpha   90.00
_cell.angle_beta   90.00
_cell.angle_gamma   90.00
#
_symmetry.space_group_name_H-M   'P 1'
#
loop_
_entity.id
_entity.type
_entity.pdbx_description
1 polymer ?
#
loop_
_entity_poly.entity_id
_entity_poly.type
_entity_poly.pdbx_seq_one_letter_code
_entity_poly.pdbx_strand_id
1 'polypeptide(L)'
;MQWTEKTTKTVDSDGKMHVNPEIGLTVPYRAGYVLKKEYVGRGFTFGLDNLDVVVLGCCEAEITDDYTITDLKRDYESAATIYTVSDNTLRPLLKHWSVSAK
;
A
#
# COMPACT_ATOMS: atom_id res chain seq x y z
N MET A 1 7.76 -11.60 3.20
CA MET A 1 7.03 -10.55 2.46
C MET A 1 7.90 -10.19 1.26
N GLN A 2 7.29 -9.95 0.10
CA GLN A 2 8.02 -9.56 -1.11
C GLN A 2 7.36 -8.28 -1.65
N TRP A 3 8.17 -7.41 -2.27
CA TRP A 3 7.67 -6.20 -2.91
C TRP A 3 8.35 -5.96 -4.25
N THR A 4 7.67 -5.21 -5.11
CA THR A 4 8.17 -4.72 -6.39
C THR A 4 7.87 -3.24 -6.49
N GLU A 5 8.80 -2.49 -7.06
CA GLU A 5 8.62 -1.07 -7.36
C GLU A 5 8.69 -0.88 -8.88
N LYS A 6 7.74 -0.13 -9.42
CA LYS A 6 7.68 0.19 -10.85
C LYS A 6 7.43 1.68 -11.02
N THR A 7 8.24 2.34 -11.83
CA THR A 7 8.01 3.73 -12.22
C THR A 7 7.56 3.79 -13.68
N THR A 8 6.37 4.31 -13.93
CA THR A 8 5.91 4.58 -15.31
C THR A 8 6.12 6.05 -15.64
N LYS A 9 6.89 6.33 -16.69
CA LYS A 9 7.13 7.70 -17.19
C LYS A 9 6.34 7.91 -18.48
N THR A 10 5.53 8.95 -18.52
CA THR A 10 4.74 9.34 -19.70
C THR A 10 5.03 10.80 -20.01
N VAL A 11 5.19 11.14 -21.28
CA VAL A 11 5.35 12.53 -21.72
C VAL A 11 4.03 12.95 -22.39
N ASP A 12 3.45 14.05 -21.94
CA ASP A 12 2.24 14.60 -22.56
C ASP A 12 2.55 15.38 -23.85
N SER A 13 1.51 15.85 -24.54
CA SER A 13 1.64 16.64 -25.77
C SER A 13 2.37 17.98 -25.57
N ASP A 14 2.42 18.48 -24.33
CA ASP A 14 3.07 19.74 -23.96
C ASP A 14 4.53 19.53 -23.52
N GLY A 15 5.03 18.29 -23.60
CA GLY A 15 6.39 17.92 -23.23
C GLY A 15 6.61 17.74 -21.73
N LYS A 16 5.55 17.77 -20.91
CA LYS A 16 5.62 17.54 -19.47
C LYS A 16 5.72 16.04 -19.19
N MET A 17 6.71 15.67 -18.37
CA MET A 17 6.89 14.30 -17.93
C MET A 17 6.06 14.02 -16.67
N HIS A 18 5.15 13.06 -16.79
CA HIS A 18 4.43 12.44 -15.67
C HIS A 18 5.20 11.21 -15.19
N VAL A 19 5.54 11.18 -13.91
CA VAL A 19 6.21 10.06 -13.27
C VAL A 19 5.24 9.45 -12.27
N ASN A 20 4.80 8.22 -12.52
CA ASN A 20 3.84 7.51 -11.68
C ASN A 20 4.54 6.30 -11.03
N PRO A 21 4.95 6.39 -9.76
CA PRO A 21 5.44 5.25 -9.00
C PRO A 21 4.27 4.33 -8.64
N GLU A 22 4.52 3.02 -8.69
CA GLU A 22 3.57 1.97 -8.31
C GLU A 22 4.32 0.90 -7.51
N ILE A 23 3.75 0.54 -6.37
CA ILE A 23 4.29 -0.47 -5.47
C ILE A 23 3.36 -1.67 -5.47
N GLY A 24 3.92 -2.85 -5.71
CA GLY A 24 3.25 -4.14 -5.54
C GLY A 24 3.78 -4.87 -4.33
N LEU A 25 2.90 -5.36 -3.45
CA LEU A 25 3.26 -6.16 -2.29
C LEU A 25 2.60 -7.54 -2.35
N THR A 26 3.38 -8.55 -2.01
CA THR A 26 2.91 -9.90 -1.71
C THR A 26 2.98 -10.11 -0.22
N VAL A 27 1.80 -10.05 0.43
CA VAL A 27 1.66 -10.24 1.87
C VAL A 27 1.24 -11.68 2.14
N PRO A 28 2.08 -12.52 2.76
CA PRO A 28 1.70 -13.90 3.11
C PRO A 28 0.48 -13.91 4.02
N TYR A 29 -0.28 -15.01 3.99
CA TYR A 29 -1.37 -15.21 4.95
C TYR A 29 -0.91 -14.97 6.39
N ARG A 30 -1.72 -14.24 7.15
CA ARG A 30 -1.55 -13.97 8.58
C ARG A 30 -2.91 -14.06 9.26
N ALA A 31 -2.95 -14.69 10.43
CA ALA A 31 -4.15 -14.71 11.24
C ALA A 31 -4.53 -13.28 11.68
N GLY A 32 -5.83 -13.02 11.82
CA GLY A 32 -6.34 -11.70 12.22
C GLY A 32 -6.65 -10.75 11.06
N TYR A 33 -6.52 -11.19 9.81
CA TYR A 33 -7.07 -10.44 8.68
C TYR A 33 -8.60 -10.43 8.74
N VAL A 34 -9.19 -9.27 8.51
CA VAL A 34 -10.63 -9.11 8.32
C VAL A 34 -10.90 -8.26 7.08
N LEU A 35 -12.01 -8.55 6.39
CA LEU A 35 -12.42 -7.77 5.24
C LEU A 35 -12.72 -6.33 5.68
N LYS A 36 -12.39 -5.34 4.83
CA LYS A 36 -12.62 -3.91 5.10
C LYS A 36 -14.02 -3.63 5.64
N LYS A 37 -15.04 -4.21 4.99
CA LYS A 37 -16.47 -4.07 5.35
C LYS A 37 -16.86 -4.65 6.71
N GLU A 38 -16.02 -5.52 7.27
CA GLU A 38 -16.19 -6.20 8.55
C GLU A 38 -15.23 -5.66 9.63
N TYR A 39 -14.37 -4.69 9.27
CA TYR A 39 -13.40 -4.14 10.21
C TYR A 39 -14.08 -3.24 11.24
N VAL A 40 -13.99 -3.66 12.50
CA VAL A 40 -14.55 -2.96 13.67
C VAL A 40 -13.47 -2.56 14.68
N GLY A 41 -12.23 -2.34 14.20
CA GLY A 41 -11.08 -1.99 15.04
C GLY A 41 -10.36 -3.19 15.69
N ARG A 42 -10.63 -4.42 15.23
CA ARG A 42 -9.94 -5.63 15.70
C ARG A 42 -9.30 -6.37 14.53
N GLY A 43 -8.06 -6.84 14.71
CA GLY A 43 -7.28 -7.46 13.65
C GLY A 43 -6.64 -6.41 12.72
N PHE A 44 -6.37 -6.81 11.48
CA PHE A 44 -5.87 -5.90 10.45
C PHE A 44 -6.69 -6.03 9.16
N THR A 45 -6.70 -4.98 8.36
CA THR A 45 -7.34 -4.94 7.05
C THR A 45 -6.49 -4.13 6.08
N PHE A 46 -6.92 -4.04 4.82
CA PHE A 46 -6.28 -3.22 3.80
C PHE A 46 -7.35 -2.40 3.05
N GLY A 47 -6.97 -1.20 2.60
CA GLY A 47 -7.76 -0.34 1.74
C GLY A 47 -8.82 0.50 2.45
N LEU A 48 -8.61 0.95 3.69
CA LEU A 48 -9.47 1.91 4.40
C LEU A 48 -9.43 3.31 3.76
N ASP A 49 -10.00 3.48 2.57
CA ASP A 49 -10.32 4.78 1.95
C ASP A 49 -9.17 5.80 1.98
N ASN A 50 -8.02 5.40 1.42
CA ASN A 50 -6.77 6.17 1.35
C ASN A 50 -6.01 6.37 2.67
N LEU A 51 -6.46 5.76 3.77
CA LEU A 51 -5.79 5.85 5.08
C LEU A 51 -4.68 4.81 5.25
N ASP A 52 -4.69 3.74 4.46
CA ASP A 52 -3.65 2.72 4.53
C ASP A 52 -2.49 3.07 3.61
N VAL A 53 -1.32 3.25 4.22
CA VAL A 53 -0.07 3.63 3.54
C VAL A 53 0.96 2.54 3.76
N VAL A 54 1.76 2.28 2.72
CA VAL A 54 2.89 1.38 2.77
C VAL A 54 4.16 2.19 2.60
N VAL A 55 5.18 1.88 3.40
CA VAL A 55 6.51 2.45 3.28
C VAL A 55 7.47 1.30 3.01
N LEU A 56 8.30 1.42 1.97
CA LEU A 56 9.32 0.40 1.69
C LEU A 56 10.55 0.67 2.54
N GLY A 57 10.99 -0.35 3.28
CA GLY A 57 12.16 -0.28 4.15
C GLY A 57 11.79 -0.14 5.62
N CYS A 58 12.69 0.45 6.41
CA CYS A 58 12.44 0.72 7.82
C CYS A 58 11.60 1.99 7.95
N CYS A 59 10.53 1.93 8.74
CA CYS A 59 9.71 3.07 9.11
C CYS A 59 9.51 3.01 10.63
N GLU A 60 10.10 3.98 11.34
CA GLU A 60 9.95 4.13 12.78
C GLU A 60 8.90 5.20 13.14
N ALA A 61 8.39 5.92 12.12
CA ALA A 61 7.37 6.92 12.29
C ALA A 61 6.02 6.29 12.66
N GLU A 62 5.30 6.93 13.58
CA GLU A 62 3.95 6.57 13.99
C GLU A 62 3.01 7.72 13.60
N ILE A 63 1.86 7.37 13.01
CA ILE A 63 0.83 8.36 12.69
C ILE A 63 0.18 8.83 14.00
N THR A 64 0.17 10.13 14.23
CA THR A 64 -0.40 10.80 15.40
C THR A 64 -1.21 12.01 14.95
N ASP A 65 -1.85 12.71 15.89
CA ASP A 65 -2.56 13.97 15.60
C ASP A 65 -1.60 15.05 15.06
N ASP A 66 -0.33 15.02 15.48
CA ASP A 66 0.71 15.96 15.06
C ASP A 66 1.57 15.46 13.88
N TYR A 67 1.47 14.17 13.54
CA TYR A 67 2.23 13.54 12.45
C TYR A 67 1.28 12.78 11.52
N THR A 68 0.92 13.42 10.41
CA THR A 68 -0.11 12.92 9.51
C THR A 68 0.44 12.02 8.40
N ILE A 69 -0.44 11.34 7.67
CA ILE A 69 -0.08 10.61 6.45
C ILE A 69 0.62 11.52 5.43
N THR A 70 0.27 12.80 5.38
CA THR A 70 0.90 13.77 4.49
C THR A 70 2.36 14.00 4.89
N ASP A 71 2.65 14.06 6.18
CA ASP A 71 4.02 14.20 6.70
C ASP A 71 4.82 12.93 6.41
N LEU A 72 4.25 11.75 6.67
CA LEU A 72 4.87 10.47 6.32
C LEU A 72 5.25 10.40 4.84
N LYS A 73 4.35 10.81 3.94
CA LYS A 73 4.63 10.82 2.49
C LYS A 73 5.68 11.83 2.05
N ARG A 74 5.86 12.90 2.80
CA ARG A 74 6.90 13.89 2.56
C ARG A 74 8.26 13.38 3.04
N ASP A 75 8.29 12.70 4.17
CA ASP A 75 9.53 12.27 4.83
C ASP A 75 10.05 10.94 4.24
N TYR A 76 9.18 10.11 3.67
CA TYR A 76 9.51 8.82 3.07
C TYR A 76 9.13 8.80 1.58
N GLU A 77 10.11 8.90 0.69
CA GLU A 77 9.88 8.88 -0.77
C GLU A 77 9.15 7.62 -1.27
N SER A 78 9.31 6.50 -0.56
CA SER A 78 8.69 5.21 -0.90
C SER A 78 7.28 5.03 -0.30
N ALA A 79 6.73 6.06 0.36
CA ALA A 79 5.41 5.99 0.96
C ALA A 79 4.30 6.11 -0.08
N ALA A 80 3.46 5.08 -0.19
CA ALA A 80 2.36 5.02 -1.16
C ALA A 80 1.05 4.59 -0.50
N THR A 81 -0.08 5.11 -0.98
CA THR A 81 -1.40 4.74 -0.48
C THR A 81 -1.90 3.48 -1.19
N ILE A 82 -2.37 2.51 -0.41
CA ILE A 82 -3.01 1.31 -0.94
C ILE A 82 -4.29 1.70 -1.67
N TYR A 83 -4.41 1.30 -2.94
CA TYR A 83 -5.62 1.54 -3.74
C TYR A 83 -6.30 0.25 -4.21
N THR A 84 -5.57 -0.88 -4.28
CA THR A 84 -6.13 -2.17 -4.70
C THR A 84 -5.59 -3.30 -3.84
N VAL A 85 -6.47 -4.25 -3.49
CA VAL A 85 -6.12 -5.48 -2.77
C VAL A 85 -6.83 -6.65 -3.43
N SER A 86 -6.10 -7.72 -3.69
CA SER A 86 -6.62 -9.00 -4.17
C SER A 86 -6.37 -10.09 -3.13
N ASP A 87 -7.44 -10.72 -2.67
CA ASP A 87 -7.35 -11.89 -1.79
C ASP A 87 -7.16 -13.16 -2.61
N ASN A 88 -5.95 -13.70 -2.58
CA ASN A 88 -5.63 -14.97 -3.21
C ASN A 88 -5.56 -16.11 -2.20
N THR A 89 -5.80 -15.90 -0.90
CA THR A 89 -5.49 -16.86 0.17
C THR A 89 -6.25 -18.19 0.08
N LEU A 90 -7.39 -18.21 -0.61
CA LEU A 90 -8.19 -19.42 -0.88
C LEU A 90 -7.83 -20.11 -2.21
N ARG A 91 -6.93 -19.54 -3.02
CA ARG A 91 -6.55 -20.12 -4.32
C ARG A 91 -5.52 -21.24 -4.13
N PRO A 92 -5.58 -22.31 -4.94
CA PRO A 92 -4.53 -23.33 -4.95
C PRO A 92 -3.16 -22.69 -5.23
N LEU A 93 -2.15 -23.06 -4.43
CA LEU A 93 -0.74 -22.61 -4.54
C LEU A 93 -0.46 -21.12 -4.24
N LEU A 94 -1.47 -20.28 -4.09
CA LEU A 94 -1.31 -18.87 -3.76
C LEU A 94 -1.89 -18.64 -2.36
N LYS A 95 -1.03 -18.47 -1.34
CA LYS A 95 -1.47 -18.22 0.05
C LYS A 95 -1.07 -16.83 0.52
N HIS A 96 -1.49 -15.82 -0.24
CA HIS A 96 -1.12 -14.42 0.00
C HIS A 96 -2.23 -13.44 -0.39
N TRP A 97 -2.13 -12.20 0.11
CA TRP A 97 -2.80 -11.03 -0.46
C TRP A 97 -1.83 -10.31 -1.39
N SER A 98 -2.34 -9.88 -2.54
CA SER A 98 -1.62 -8.99 -3.46
C SER A 98 -2.15 -7.58 -3.26
N VAL A 99 -1.27 -6.63 -2.95
CA VAL A 99 -1.61 -5.25 -2.61
C VAL A 99 -0.90 -4.33 -3.60
N SER A 100 -1.61 -3.32 -4.10
CA SER A 100 -1.07 -2.28 -4.98
C SER A 100 -1.23 -0.90 -4.34
N ALA A 101 -0.17 -0.10 -4.38
CA ALA A 101 -0.12 1.23 -3.80
C ALA A 101 0.49 2.27 -4.76
N LYS A 102 0.04 3.53 -4.65
CA LYS A 102 0.51 4.69 -5.43
C LYS A 102 0.41 6.01 -4.66
#